data_AF-A0A538S2R6-F1
#
_entry.id   AF-A0A538S2R6-F1
#
_cell.length_a   1.000
_cell.length_b   1.000
_cell.length_c   1.000
_cell.angle_alpha   90.00
_cell.angle_beta   90.00
_cell.angle_gamma   90.00
#
_symmetry.space_group_name_H-M   'P 1'
#
loop_
_entity.id
_entity.type
_entity.pdbx_description
1 polymer ?
#
loop_
_entity_poly.entity_id
_entity_poly.type
_entity_poly.pdbx_seq_one_letter_code
_entity_poly.pdbx_strand_id
1 'polypeptide(L)'
;MDPTRLTYHEALKREWTDQYVTVNAERPELKRFAGIVGRVVTVNFNNKALIDFQDGGWYDVAASTEYLTRLDPNEAKTKYDAKVNSAQPIPEKQG
;
A
#
# COMPACT_ATOMS: atom_id res chain seq x y z
N MET A 1 -15.37 22.90 9.35
CA MET A 1 -14.90 21.55 8.98
C MET A 1 -15.67 21.19 7.71
N ASP A 2 -14.98 21.03 6.58
CA ASP A 2 -15.61 20.82 5.27
C ASP A 2 -16.08 19.36 5.13
N PRO A 3 -17.40 19.07 5.08
CA PRO A 3 -17.95 17.71 5.12
C PRO A 3 -17.55 16.86 3.89
N THR A 4 -17.14 17.51 2.80
CA THR A 4 -16.65 16.89 1.56
C THR A 4 -15.28 16.24 1.70
N ARG A 5 -14.42 16.69 2.64
CA ARG A 5 -13.08 16.11 2.84
C ARG A 5 -13.10 14.82 3.66
N LEU A 6 -13.98 14.73 4.66
CA LEU A 6 -14.14 13.52 5.48
C LEU A 6 -14.68 12.36 4.63
N THR A 7 -15.69 12.62 3.81
CA THR A 7 -16.28 11.62 2.92
C THR A 7 -15.30 11.13 1.86
N TYR A 8 -14.44 12.01 1.33
CA TYR A 8 -13.42 11.62 0.35
C TYR A 8 -12.35 10.69 0.95
N HIS A 9 -11.81 11.02 2.13
CA HIS A 9 -10.86 10.15 2.83
C HIS A 9 -11.47 8.78 3.14
N GLU A 10 -12.70 8.74 3.65
CA GLU A 10 -13.39 7.49 3.96
C GLU A 10 -13.64 6.64 2.71
N ALA A 11 -14.00 7.27 1.58
CA ALA A 11 -14.13 6.59 0.30
C ALA A 11 -12.80 5.98 -0.17
N LEU A 12 -11.72 6.75 -0.11
CA LEU A 12 -10.39 6.24 -0.46
C LEU A 12 -9.96 5.11 0.47
N LYS A 13 -10.18 5.26 1.78
CA LYS A 13 -9.85 4.21 2.74
C LYS A 13 -10.61 2.93 2.43
N ARG A 14 -11.91 3.00 2.12
CA ARG A 14 -12.72 1.84 1.75
C ARG A 14 -12.27 1.23 0.41
N GLU A 15 -11.89 2.04 -0.56
CA GLU A 15 -11.49 1.57 -1.88
C GLU A 15 -10.11 0.92 -1.89
N TRP A 16 -9.15 1.50 -1.18
CA TRP A 16 -7.74 1.14 -1.30
C TRP A 16 -7.24 0.20 -0.19
N THR A 17 -7.85 0.20 0.99
CA THR A 17 -7.39 -0.68 2.09
C THR A 17 -7.49 -2.15 1.68
N ASP A 18 -6.48 -2.93 2.07
CA ASP A 18 -6.33 -4.35 1.76
C ASP A 18 -6.21 -4.70 0.27
N GLN A 19 -6.12 -3.70 -0.61
CA GLN A 19 -5.87 -3.92 -2.02
C GLN A 19 -4.39 -4.23 -2.28
N TYR A 20 -4.15 -5.06 -3.28
CA TYR A 20 -2.83 -5.28 -3.82
C TYR A 20 -2.58 -4.32 -4.97
N VAL A 21 -1.40 -3.71 -4.98
CA VAL A 21 -1.06 -2.65 -5.91
C VAL A 21 0.36 -2.81 -6.42
N THR A 22 0.60 -2.29 -7.61
CA THR A 22 1.93 -1.99 -8.13
C THR A 22 2.06 -0.49 -8.33
N VAL A 23 3.28 0.02 -8.25
CA VAL A 23 3.54 1.44 -8.48
C VAL A 23 3.67 1.76 -9.97
N ASN A 24 3.39 3.01 -10.34
CA ASN A 24 3.75 3.52 -11.64
C ASN A 24 5.27 3.81 -11.71
N ALA A 25 5.99 3.01 -12.50
CA ALA A 25 7.44 3.11 -12.70
C ALA A 25 7.88 4.35 -13.50
N GLU A 26 6.96 5.06 -14.16
CA GLU A 26 7.24 6.32 -14.86
C GLU A 26 7.59 7.44 -13.87
N ARG A 27 7.20 7.30 -12.59
CA ARG A 27 7.54 8.26 -11.53
C ARG A 27 8.93 7.93 -10.96
N PRO A 28 9.90 8.85 -11.01
CA PRO A 28 11.26 8.60 -10.55
C PRO A 28 11.33 8.16 -9.08
N GLU A 29 10.46 8.74 -8.23
CA GLU A 29 10.37 8.42 -6.80
C GLU A 29 9.86 7.00 -6.52
N LEU A 30 9.07 6.42 -7.44
CA LEU A 30 8.49 5.09 -7.29
C LEU A 30 9.28 4.01 -8.02
N LYS A 31 10.28 4.40 -8.83
CA LYS A 31 11.06 3.48 -9.66
C LYS A 31 11.74 2.36 -8.85
N ARG A 32 12.07 2.61 -7.58
CA ARG A 32 12.62 1.59 -6.66
C ARG A 32 11.66 0.43 -6.41
N PHE A 33 10.35 0.69 -6.43
CA PHE A 33 9.30 -0.32 -6.21
C PHE A 33 8.74 -0.87 -7.52
N ALA A 34 9.29 -0.48 -8.67
CA ALA A 34 8.83 -0.94 -9.97
C ALA A 34 8.92 -2.47 -10.08
N GLY A 35 7.78 -3.10 -10.43
CA GLY A 35 7.67 -4.57 -10.52
C GLY A 35 7.48 -5.29 -9.19
N ILE A 36 7.46 -4.58 -8.06
CA ILE A 36 7.17 -5.14 -6.74
C ILE A 36 5.67 -4.99 -6.46
N VAL A 37 5.05 -6.09 -6.01
CA VAL A 37 3.66 -6.06 -5.54
C VAL A 37 3.67 -5.60 -4.08
N GLY A 38 2.95 -4.51 -3.82
CA GLY A 38 2.68 -4.02 -2.48
C GLY A 38 1.25 -4.32 -2.04
N ARG A 39 1.02 -4.32 -0.72
CA ARG A 39 -0.33 -4.33 -0.13
C ARG A 39 -0.59 -3.01 0.55
N VAL A 40 -1.75 -2.42 0.28
CA VAL A 40 -2.20 -1.23 1.00
C VAL A 40 -2.65 -1.64 2.39
N VAL A 41 -1.98 -1.13 3.41
CA VAL A 41 -2.29 -1.35 4.82
C VAL A 41 -3.46 -0.48 5.25
N THR A 42 -3.47 0.79 4.84
CA THR A 42 -4.51 1.77 5.16
C THR A 42 -4.35 3.04 4.31
N VAL A 43 -5.31 3.96 4.38
CA VAL A 43 -5.19 5.33 3.84
C VAL A 43 -5.18 6.33 4.99
N ASN A 44 -4.16 7.17 5.06
CA ASN A 44 -4.03 8.20 6.09
C ASN A 44 -4.89 9.44 5.79
N PHE A 45 -5.03 10.34 6.78
CA PHE A 45 -5.82 11.57 6.63
C PHE A 45 -5.28 12.57 5.60
N ASN A 46 -4.06 12.36 5.09
CA ASN A 46 -3.49 13.13 3.98
C ASN A 46 -3.85 12.52 2.61
N ASN A 47 -4.78 11.56 2.56
CA ASN A 47 -5.20 10.84 1.34
C ASN A 47 -4.06 10.03 0.69
N LYS A 48 -3.08 9.61 1.49
CA LYS A 48 -2.00 8.73 1.03
C LYS A 48 -2.26 7.29 1.47
N ALA A 49 -2.12 6.36 0.54
CA ALA A 49 -2.09 4.94 0.79
C ALA A 49 -0.76 4.58 1.45
N LEU A 50 -0.85 3.90 2.58
CA LEU A 50 0.28 3.34 3.29
C LEU A 50 0.49 1.92 2.74
N ILE A 51 1.61 1.69 2.06
CA ILE A 51 1.87 0.47 1.30
C ILE A 51 3.04 -0.27 1.91
N ASP A 52 2.86 -1.58 2.06
CA ASP A 52 3.90 -2.52 2.42
C ASP A 52 4.38 -3.23 1.16
N PHE A 53 5.66 -3.03 0.81
CA PHE A 53 6.32 -3.66 -0.33
C PHE A 53 7.12 -4.90 0.06
N GLN A 54 6.90 -5.45 1.25
CA GLN A 54 7.62 -6.62 1.76
C GLN A 54 9.12 -6.38 2.00
N ASP A 55 9.52 -5.11 2.17
CA ASP A 55 10.90 -4.67 2.43
C ASP A 55 11.12 -4.33 3.92
N GLY A 56 10.14 -4.64 4.77
CA GLY A 56 10.15 -4.31 6.20
C GLY A 56 9.81 -2.85 6.55
N GLY A 57 9.46 -2.02 5.55
CA GLY A 57 9.02 -0.64 5.75
C GLY A 57 7.65 -0.33 5.13
N TRP A 58 6.97 0.67 5.70
CA TRP A 58 5.75 1.26 5.16
C TRP A 58 6.05 2.57 4.42
N TYR A 59 5.44 2.73 3.26
CA TYR A 59 5.67 3.87 2.39
C TYR A 59 4.35 4.59 2.07
N ASP A 60 4.33 5.91 2.17
CA ASP A 60 3.18 6.72 1.80
C ASP A 60 3.20 7.09 0.31
N VAL A 61 2.21 6.60 -0.43
CA VAL A 61 2.01 6.91 -1.85
C VAL A 61 0.64 7.54 -2.03
N ALA A 62 0.47 8.48 -2.97
CA ALA A 62 -0.84 9.06 -3.25
C ALA A 62 -1.85 7.96 -3.62
N ALA A 63 -2.99 7.92 -2.92
CA ALA A 63 -4.05 6.94 -3.17
C ALA A 63 -4.83 7.30 -4.44
N SER A 64 -4.20 7.11 -5.60
CA SER A 64 -4.74 7.50 -6.90
C SER A 64 -4.24 6.56 -7.98
N THR A 65 -5.06 6.34 -9.00
CA THR A 65 -4.75 5.46 -10.14
C THR A 65 -3.58 5.95 -10.99
N GLU A 66 -3.20 7.21 -10.87
CA GLU A 66 -2.00 7.78 -11.51
C GLU A 66 -0.69 7.25 -10.92
N TYR A 67 -0.70 6.88 -9.63
CA TYR A 67 0.48 6.42 -8.88
C TYR A 67 0.44 4.92 -8.63
N LEU A 68 -0.76 4.34 -8.51
CA LEU A 68 -0.99 2.96 -8.11
C LEU A 68 -1.89 2.24 -9.10
N THR A 69 -1.47 1.06 -9.52
CA THR A 69 -2.29 0.14 -10.30
C THR A 69 -2.76 -1.00 -9.41
N ARG A 70 -4.08 -1.14 -9.24
CA ARG A 70 -4.67 -2.27 -8.52
C ARG A 70 -4.44 -3.57 -9.29
N LEU A 71 -4.08 -4.62 -8.57
CA LEU A 71 -3.93 -5.95 -9.11
C LEU A 71 -5.04 -6.87 -8.60
N ASP A 72 -5.36 -7.87 -9.41
CA ASP A 72 -6.21 -8.96 -8.98
C ASP A 72 -5.58 -9.70 -7.80
N PRO A 73 -6.34 -9.94 -6.71
CA PRO A 73 -5.81 -10.55 -5.50
C PRO A 73 -5.29 -11.97 -5.74
N ASN A 74 -5.80 -12.67 -6.76
CA ASN A 74 -5.33 -14.01 -7.12
C ASN A 74 -3.91 -13.97 -7.70
N GLU A 75 -3.60 -13.00 -8.56
CA GLU A 75 -2.27 -12.83 -9.15
C GLU A 75 -1.29 -12.23 -8.14
N ALA A 76 -1.77 -11.27 -7.34
CA ALA A 76 -0.95 -10.61 -6.34
C ALA A 76 -0.47 -11.55 -5.23
N LYS A 77 -1.32 -12.47 -4.75
CA LYS A 77 -0.94 -13.44 -3.70
C LYS A 77 0.19 -14.38 -4.12
N THR A 78 0.44 -14.58 -5.42
CA THR A 78 1.59 -15.35 -5.90
C THR A 78 2.90 -14.58 -5.77
N LYS A 79 2.85 -13.24 -5.80
CA LYS A 79 4.04 -12.35 -5.72
C LYS A 79 4.20 -11.61 -4.40
N TYR A 80 3.14 -11.59 -3.59
CA TYR A 80 3.13 -10.99 -2.26
C TYR A 80 3.21 -12.07 -1.19
N ASP A 81 4.37 -12.17 -0.54
CA ASP A 81 4.56 -12.97 0.65
C ASP A 81 4.16 -12.19 1.90
N ALA A 82 2.99 -12.53 2.44
CA ALA A 82 2.48 -11.95 3.67
C ALA A 82 3.35 -12.26 4.90
N LYS A 83 4.27 -13.22 4.84
CA LYS A 83 5.23 -13.47 5.91
C LYS A 83 6.32 -12.42 5.94
N VAL A 84 6.68 -11.78 4.83
CA VAL A 84 7.71 -10.72 4.78
C VAL A 84 7.07 -9.34 4.94
N ASN A 85 5.94 -9.25 5.65
CA ASN A 85 5.28 -7.98 5.87
C ASN A 85 6.03 -7.13 6.92
N SER A 86 5.85 -5.82 6.83
CA SER A 86 6.47 -4.82 7.70
C SER A 86 5.84 -4.76 9.10
N ALA A 87 4.75 -5.50 9.32
CA ALA A 87 4.10 -5.71 10.61
C ALA A 87 4.47 -7.07 11.22
N GLN A 88 5.71 -7.53 10.99
CA GLN A 88 6.18 -8.77 11.59
C GLN A 88 5.92 -8.71 13.11
N PRO A 89 5.19 -9.69 13.68
CA PRO A 89 5.08 -9.78 15.12
C PRO A 89 6.49 -9.82 15.69
N ILE A 90 6.70 -9.07 16.78
CA ILE A 90 7.96 -8.95 17.51
C ILE A 90 8.70 -10.30 17.43
N PRO A 91 9.93 -10.37 16.89
CA PRO A 91 10.63 -11.64 16.77
C PRO A 91 10.60 -12.35 18.12
N GLU A 92 10.23 -13.64 18.14
CA GLU A 92 10.28 -14.45 19.35
C GLU A 92 11.65 -14.25 19.98
N LYS A 93 11.64 -13.71 21.21
CA LYS A 93 12.80 -13.34 22.01
C LYS A 93 13.92 -14.38 21.80
N GLN A 94 15.00 -13.99 21.11
CA GLN A 94 16.19 -14.82 21.02
C GLN A 94 16.86 -14.83 22.41
N GLY A 95 16.82 -15.99 23.09
CA GLY A 95 17.59 -16.27 24.31
C GLY A 95 16.82 -16.13 25.61
#